data_AF-A0A536V1Y1-F1
#
_entry.id   AF-A0A536V1Y1-F1
#
_cell.length_a   1.000
_cell.length_b   1.000
_cell.length_c   1.000
_cell.angle_alpha   90.00
_cell.angle_beta   90.00
_cell.angle_gamma   90.00
#
_symmetry.space_group_name_H-M   'P 1'
#
loop_
_entity.id
_entity.type
_entity.pdbx_description
1 polymer ?
#
loop_
_entity_poly.entity_id
_entity_poly.type
_entity_poly.pdbx_seq_one_letter_code
_entity_poly.pdbx_strand_id
1 'polypeptide(L)'
;MAWMPRRPCGQSTGRARRGCASPWMASASFPEDGLRSLATRGPSRVAVTLAERGVLALTEDRIIRIPGFSVAAVDTNGAGDVFHGACAIGELRNWPFEWTLTFANAVAAMKCRALGGRAGIPGLGEVIRFLADHGHAEIARALDAPGGSR
;
A
#
# COMPACT_ATOMS: atom_id res chain seq x y z
N MET A 1 0.43 3.67 7.94
CA MET A 1 0.80 2.80 9.09
C MET A 1 2.29 2.54 9.10
N ALA A 2 2.82 2.12 10.24
CA ALA A 2 4.23 1.97 10.56
C ALA A 2 4.56 0.50 10.91
N TRP A 3 5.43 -0.18 10.15
CA TRP A 3 5.88 -1.56 10.40
C TRP A 3 7.41 -1.68 10.60
N MET A 4 7.95 -2.37 11.62
CA MET A 4 9.40 -2.49 11.93
C MET A 4 9.80 -3.93 12.33
N PRO A 5 11.02 -4.41 11.98
CA PRO A 5 12.12 -4.44 12.96
C PRO A 5 13.49 -3.93 12.44
N ARG A 6 14.32 -3.40 13.36
CA ARG A 6 15.56 -2.58 13.20
C ARG A 6 16.87 -3.33 12.87
N ARG A 7 17.85 -2.61 12.28
CA ARG A 7 19.24 -2.35 12.82
C ARG A 7 19.91 -1.10 12.16
N PRO A 8 20.98 -0.50 12.76
CA PRO A 8 21.29 0.93 12.65
C PRO A 8 22.57 1.29 11.86
N CYS A 9 22.61 2.49 11.27
CA CYS A 9 23.81 3.23 10.88
C CYS A 9 23.39 4.72 10.82
N GLY A 10 23.96 5.69 11.55
CA GLY A 10 25.36 6.16 11.51
C GLY A 10 25.31 7.63 11.07
N GLN A 11 25.78 8.54 11.92
CA GLN A 11 25.56 10.00 11.90
C GLN A 11 26.32 10.75 10.77
N SER A 12 25.83 11.92 10.33
CA SER A 12 26.58 13.20 10.34
C SER A 12 25.81 14.38 9.72
N THR A 13 26.33 15.58 10.00
CA THR A 13 25.69 16.89 10.16
C THR A 13 25.82 17.82 8.93
N GLY A 14 24.93 18.83 8.81
CA GLY A 14 25.22 20.02 8.00
C GLY A 14 24.05 21.01 7.88
N ARG A 15 24.22 22.24 8.37
CA ARG A 15 23.20 23.32 8.42
C ARG A 15 23.55 24.46 7.46
N ALA A 16 22.49 25.11 6.94
CA ALA A 16 22.34 26.53 6.49
C ALA A 16 22.15 26.73 4.98
N ARG A 17 21.39 27.71 4.46
CA ARG A 17 20.33 28.65 4.93
C ARG A 17 19.71 29.30 3.67
N ARG A 18 18.38 29.44 3.68
CA ARG A 18 17.49 30.50 3.14
C ARG A 18 17.70 31.08 1.71
N GLY A 19 16.62 31.00 0.92
CA GLY A 19 16.22 32.00 -0.07
C GLY A 19 14.70 31.99 -0.23
N CYS A 20 14.04 33.12 0.04
CA CYS A 20 12.58 33.29 -0.05
C CYS A 20 12.08 33.22 -1.50
N ALA A 21 11.06 32.40 -1.75
CA ALA A 21 10.08 32.60 -2.81
C ALA A 21 8.75 31.90 -2.41
N SER A 22 7.69 32.71 -2.27
CA SER A 22 6.25 32.41 -2.30
C SER A 22 5.72 31.06 -1.72
N PRO A 23 4.98 31.03 -0.59
CA PRO A 23 4.86 29.83 0.27
C PRO A 23 3.91 28.70 -0.18
N TRP A 24 3.23 28.77 -1.31
CA TRP A 24 2.14 27.83 -1.60
C TRP A 24 2.24 27.05 -2.91
N MET A 25 3.23 27.33 -3.76
CA MET A 25 3.29 26.70 -5.10
C MET A 25 4.60 25.98 -5.44
N ALA A 26 5.47 25.70 -4.47
CA ALA A 26 6.66 24.90 -4.71
C ALA A 26 7.17 24.17 -3.46
N SER A 27 6.54 23.07 -3.05
CA SER A 27 7.19 22.08 -2.16
C SER A 27 6.33 20.83 -2.04
N ALA A 28 6.95 19.65 -2.20
CA ALA A 28 6.49 18.29 -1.87
C ALA A 28 4.97 18.08 -1.65
N SER A 29 4.35 17.25 -2.49
CA SER A 29 2.94 16.87 -2.36
C SER A 29 2.66 16.28 -0.96
N PHE A 30 1.75 16.93 -0.23
CA PHE A 30 1.30 16.67 1.16
C PHE A 30 1.37 15.20 1.66
N PRO A 31 1.04 14.16 0.87
CA PRO A 31 1.15 12.77 1.32
C PRO A 31 2.59 12.25 1.47
N GLU A 32 3.55 12.71 0.65
CA GLU A 32 4.94 12.24 0.68
C GLU A 32 5.66 12.70 1.94
N ASP A 33 5.47 13.95 2.34
CA ASP A 33 6.03 14.49 3.59
C ASP A 33 5.47 13.76 4.81
N GLY A 34 4.18 13.40 4.76
CA GLY A 34 3.54 12.57 5.77
C GLY A 34 4.20 11.19 5.89
N LEU A 35 4.47 10.53 4.76
CA LEU A 35 5.18 9.24 4.74
C LEU A 35 6.60 9.39 5.30
N ARG A 36 7.36 10.40 4.87
CA ARG A 36 8.72 10.66 5.38
C ARG A 36 8.70 10.91 6.89
N SER A 37 7.76 11.71 7.38
CA SER A 37 7.60 11.96 8.82
C SER A 37 7.29 10.67 9.58
N LEU A 38 6.39 9.82 9.08
CA LEU A 38 6.08 8.53 9.70
C LEU A 38 7.27 7.57 9.69
N ALA A 39 8.06 7.53 8.62
CA ALA A 39 9.25 6.69 8.52
C ALA A 39 10.28 6.99 9.62
N THR A 40 10.42 8.25 10.05
CA THR A 40 11.33 8.62 11.15
C THR A 40 10.93 8.05 12.51
N ARG A 41 9.70 7.55 12.66
CA ARG A 41 9.15 7.08 13.94
C ARG A 41 9.43 5.60 14.22
N GLY A 42 10.18 4.93 13.35
CA GLY A 42 10.45 3.51 13.44
C GLY A 42 10.23 2.75 12.14
N PRO A 43 9.06 2.78 11.52
CA PRO A 43 8.75 1.77 10.52
C PRO A 43 9.71 1.71 9.32
N SER A 44 10.12 0.50 8.94
CA SER A 44 10.89 0.22 7.73
C SER A 44 10.07 0.44 6.45
N ARG A 45 8.74 0.30 6.55
CA ARG A 45 7.80 0.51 5.45
C ARG A 45 6.59 1.29 5.93
N VAL A 46 6.19 2.30 5.16
CA VAL A 46 4.97 3.07 5.41
C VAL A 46 4.18 3.21 4.12
N ALA A 47 2.85 3.12 4.22
CA ALA A 47 1.94 3.32 3.12
C ALA A 47 0.70 4.11 3.57
N VAL A 48 0.13 4.85 2.61
CA VAL A 48 -1.13 5.57 2.72
C VAL A 48 -2.01 5.22 1.51
N THR A 49 -3.25 4.85 1.77
CA THR A 49 -4.25 4.62 0.73
C THR A 49 -4.80 5.97 0.25
N LEU A 50 -4.98 6.10 -1.05
CA LEU A 50 -5.46 7.29 -1.74
C LEU A 50 -6.81 7.02 -2.43
N ALA A 51 -7.61 6.11 -1.84
CA ALA A 51 -8.87 5.61 -2.39
C ALA A 51 -8.70 5.10 -3.84
N GLU A 52 -9.52 5.56 -4.77
CA GLU A 52 -9.48 5.16 -6.19
C GLU A 52 -8.17 5.52 -6.90
N ARG A 53 -7.34 6.38 -6.31
CA ARG A 53 -6.00 6.71 -6.83
C ARG A 53 -4.93 5.69 -6.44
N GLY A 54 -5.28 4.70 -5.61
CA GLY A 54 -4.41 3.60 -5.22
C GLY A 54 -3.63 3.85 -3.94
N VAL A 55 -2.32 3.57 -3.96
CA VAL A 55 -1.49 3.60 -2.75
C VAL A 55 -0.20 4.35 -3.01
N LEU A 56 0.18 5.21 -2.07
CA LEU A 56 1.51 5.81 -2.01
C LEU A 56 2.26 5.20 -0.83
N ALA A 57 3.49 4.75 -1.06
CA ALA A 57 4.30 4.10 -0.06
C ALA A 57 5.74 4.60 -0.08
N LEU A 58 6.42 4.44 1.06
CA LEU A 58 7.84 4.71 1.25
C LEU A 58 8.49 3.47 1.86
N THR A 59 9.50 2.95 1.19
CA THR A 59 10.34 1.83 1.64
C THR A 59 11.77 2.09 1.20
N GLU A 60 12.76 1.87 2.07
CA GLU A 60 14.18 2.07 1.74
C GLU A 60 14.46 3.45 1.08
N ASP A 61 13.85 4.51 1.63
CA ASP A 61 13.90 5.89 1.12
C ASP A 61 13.34 6.13 -0.30
N ARG A 62 12.74 5.10 -0.90
CA ARG A 62 12.10 5.16 -2.22
C ARG A 62 10.58 5.31 -2.10
N ILE A 63 10.05 6.29 -2.82
CA ILE A 63 8.61 6.47 -2.99
C ILE A 63 8.11 5.52 -4.08
N ILE A 64 7.06 4.78 -3.76
CA ILE A 64 6.38 3.84 -4.65
C ILE A 64 4.94 4.29 -4.80
N ARG A 65 4.42 4.27 -6.03
CA ARG A 65 3.03 4.54 -6.36
C ARG A 65 2.42 3.31 -6.99
N ILE A 66 1.38 2.79 -6.35
CA ILE A 66 0.59 1.67 -6.85
C ILE A 66 -0.70 2.24 -7.42
N PRO A 67 -0.99 2.06 -8.72
CA PRO A 67 -2.25 2.50 -9.32
C PRO A 67 -3.47 1.93 -8.61
N GLY A 68 -4.53 2.73 -8.51
CA GLY A 68 -5.83 2.29 -8.01
C GLY A 68 -6.57 1.39 -9.00
N PHE A 69 -7.49 0.59 -8.47
CA PHE A 69 -8.41 -0.20 -9.29
C PHE A 69 -9.74 0.54 -9.40
N SER A 70 -10.14 0.88 -10.62
CA SER A 70 -11.44 1.51 -10.87
C SER A 70 -12.55 0.47 -10.72
N VAL A 71 -13.51 0.75 -9.83
CA VAL A 71 -14.64 -0.11 -9.51
C VAL A 71 -15.88 0.74 -9.28
N ALA A 72 -17.07 0.18 -9.52
CA ALA A 72 -18.32 0.79 -9.07
C ALA A 72 -18.43 0.63 -7.54
N ALA A 73 -17.96 1.64 -6.80
CA ALA A 73 -17.99 1.63 -5.34
C ALA A 73 -19.40 1.93 -4.81
N VAL A 74 -19.89 1.07 -3.92
CA VAL A 74 -21.19 1.16 -3.22
C VAL A 74 -20.98 1.54 -1.76
N ASP A 75 -20.02 0.92 -1.07
CA ASP A 75 -19.74 1.16 0.35
C ASP A 75 -18.27 0.92 0.71
N THR A 76 -17.59 1.95 1.22
CA THR A 76 -16.17 1.89 1.61
C THR A 76 -15.93 1.42 3.04
N ASN A 77 -16.98 1.18 3.83
CA ASN A 77 -16.85 0.77 5.23
C ASN A 77 -16.03 -0.53 5.36
N GLY A 78 -14.97 -0.55 6.18
CA GLY A 78 -14.11 -1.73 6.33
C GLY A 78 -13.12 -1.97 5.17
N ALA A 79 -13.04 -1.11 4.16
CA ALA A 79 -12.03 -1.24 3.09
C ALA A 79 -10.59 -1.19 3.64
N GLY A 80 -10.36 -0.37 4.67
CA GLY A 80 -9.07 -0.31 5.37
C GLY A 80 -8.73 -1.62 6.10
N ASP A 81 -9.69 -2.22 6.80
CA ASP A 81 -9.46 -3.49 7.51
C ASP A 81 -9.12 -4.62 6.54
N VAL A 82 -9.83 -4.66 5.41
CA VAL A 82 -9.60 -5.64 4.35
C VAL A 82 -8.25 -5.41 3.66
N PHE A 83 -7.88 -4.15 3.41
CA PHE A 83 -6.56 -3.79 2.92
C PHE A 83 -5.46 -4.31 3.88
N HIS A 84 -5.62 -4.12 5.18
CA HIS A 84 -4.65 -4.59 6.17
C HIS A 84 -4.59 -6.12 6.27
N GLY A 85 -5.73 -6.81 6.22
CA GLY A 85 -5.78 -8.26 6.17
C GLY A 85 -5.06 -8.81 4.93
N ALA A 86 -5.26 -8.18 3.78
CA ALA A 86 -4.56 -8.54 2.55
C ALA A 86 -3.05 -8.24 2.61
N CYS A 87 -2.63 -7.14 3.24
CA CYS A 87 -1.22 -6.88 3.51
C CYS A 87 -0.57 -7.98 4.36
N ALA A 88 -1.28 -8.47 5.39
CA ALA A 88 -0.78 -9.55 6.24
C ALA A 88 -0.54 -10.85 5.44
N ILE A 89 -1.40 -11.16 4.45
CA ILE A 89 -1.18 -12.30 3.55
C ILE A 89 0.11 -12.13 2.74
N GLY A 90 0.35 -10.94 2.17
CA GLY A 90 1.56 -10.67 1.39
C GLY A 90 2.84 -10.79 2.23
N GLU A 91 2.83 -10.31 3.46
CA GLU A 91 3.97 -10.47 4.39
C GLU A 91 4.17 -11.94 4.80
N LEU A 92 3.10 -12.69 5.10
CA LEU A 92 3.19 -14.13 5.41
C LEU A 92 3.72 -14.95 4.23
N ARG A 93 3.43 -14.52 3.01
CA ARG A 93 3.95 -15.12 1.77
C ARG A 93 5.34 -14.60 1.38
N ASN A 94 5.91 -13.69 2.16
CA ASN A 94 7.20 -13.04 1.91
C ASN A 94 7.29 -12.44 0.50
N TRP A 95 6.21 -11.79 0.08
CA TRP A 95 6.12 -11.14 -1.22
C TRP A 95 6.89 -9.82 -1.27
N PRO A 96 7.29 -9.37 -2.48
CA PRO A 96 7.72 -7.99 -2.68
C PRO A 96 6.66 -7.01 -2.17
N PHE A 97 7.09 -5.91 -1.55
CA PHE A 97 6.16 -4.96 -0.94
C PHE A 97 5.18 -4.36 -1.97
N GLU A 98 5.64 -4.11 -3.19
CA GLU A 98 4.81 -3.67 -4.32
C GLU A 98 3.69 -4.66 -4.65
N TRP A 99 3.99 -5.97 -4.62
CA TRP A 99 3.00 -7.03 -4.84
C TRP A 99 1.98 -7.06 -3.70
N THR A 100 2.45 -6.98 -2.46
CA THR A 100 1.61 -6.91 -1.27
C THR A 100 0.62 -5.74 -1.35
N LEU A 101 1.11 -4.55 -1.71
CA LEU A 101 0.26 -3.35 -1.84
C LEU A 101 -0.70 -3.45 -3.03
N THR A 102 -0.26 -4.00 -4.17
CA THR A 102 -1.11 -4.21 -5.34
C THR A 102 -2.25 -5.19 -5.03
N PHE A 103 -1.93 -6.31 -4.40
CA PHE A 103 -2.91 -7.28 -3.92
C PHE A 103 -3.89 -6.64 -2.93
N ALA A 104 -3.38 -5.97 -1.89
CA ALA A 104 -4.22 -5.35 -0.88
C ALA A 104 -5.16 -4.28 -1.44
N ASN A 105 -4.66 -3.50 -2.39
CA ASN A 105 -5.44 -2.50 -3.10
C ASN A 105 -6.56 -3.13 -3.94
N ALA A 106 -6.28 -4.24 -4.63
CA ALA A 106 -7.28 -4.99 -5.40
C ALA A 106 -8.40 -5.53 -4.50
N VAL A 107 -8.04 -6.20 -3.39
CA VAL A 107 -9.02 -6.77 -2.45
C VAL A 107 -9.88 -5.67 -1.82
N ALA A 108 -9.28 -4.54 -1.44
CA ALA A 108 -10.00 -3.40 -0.87
C ALA A 108 -10.97 -2.76 -1.89
N ALA A 109 -10.53 -2.59 -3.14
CA ALA A 109 -11.40 -2.08 -4.21
C ALA A 109 -12.56 -3.03 -4.49
N MET A 110 -12.32 -4.34 -4.54
CA MET A 110 -13.38 -5.34 -4.68
C MET A 110 -14.37 -5.28 -3.52
N LYS A 111 -13.88 -5.11 -2.29
CA LYS A 111 -14.73 -4.95 -1.09
C LYS A 111 -15.72 -3.81 -1.25
N CYS A 112 -15.32 -2.71 -1.87
CA CYS A 112 -16.16 -1.54 -2.00
C CYS A 112 -17.40 -1.75 -2.88
N ARG A 113 -17.51 -2.86 -3.63
CA ARG A 113 -18.60 -3.12 -4.59
C ARG A 113 -19.92 -3.55 -3.95
N ALA A 114 -19.93 -3.87 -2.66
CA ALA A 114 -21.12 -4.34 -1.94
C ALA A 114 -21.32 -3.59 -0.62
N LEU A 115 -22.59 -3.47 -0.22
CA LEU A 115 -22.99 -2.83 1.02
C LEU A 115 -22.58 -3.66 2.25
N GLY A 116 -22.04 -2.99 3.26
CA GLY A 116 -21.66 -3.59 4.55
C GLY A 116 -20.16 -3.84 4.69
N GLY A 117 -19.69 -3.90 5.95
CA GLY A 117 -18.26 -4.01 6.27
C GLY A 117 -17.63 -5.37 5.93
N ARG A 118 -18.41 -6.46 5.96
CA ARG A 118 -17.93 -7.84 5.70
C ARG A 118 -18.49 -8.49 4.45
N ALA A 119 -19.71 -8.13 4.04
CA ALA A 119 -20.42 -8.81 2.96
C ALA A 119 -19.74 -8.67 1.59
N GLY A 120 -18.93 -7.62 1.39
CA GLY A 120 -18.17 -7.40 0.16
C GLY A 120 -16.79 -8.06 0.10
N ILE A 121 -16.32 -8.74 1.14
CA ILE A 121 -14.98 -9.34 1.14
C ILE A 121 -14.93 -10.42 0.05
N PRO A 122 -14.06 -10.29 -0.97
CA PRO A 122 -14.05 -11.22 -2.09
C PRO A 122 -13.43 -12.57 -1.72
N GLY A 123 -13.89 -13.62 -2.39
CA GLY A 123 -13.24 -14.94 -2.35
C GLY A 123 -11.91 -14.95 -3.11
N LEU A 124 -11.03 -15.90 -2.76
CA LEU A 124 -9.70 -16.00 -3.37
C LEU A 124 -9.74 -16.14 -4.91
N GLY A 125 -10.63 -16.98 -5.44
CA GLY A 125 -10.77 -17.17 -6.90
C GLY A 125 -11.25 -15.91 -7.62
N GLU A 126 -12.07 -15.08 -6.97
CA GLU A 126 -12.49 -13.79 -7.53
C GLU A 126 -11.33 -12.81 -7.60
N VAL A 127 -10.48 -12.78 -6.56
CA VAL A 127 -9.29 -11.93 -6.52
C VAL A 127 -8.26 -12.35 -7.57
N ILE A 128 -8.02 -13.66 -7.72
CA ILE A 128 -7.11 -14.21 -8.75
C ILE A 128 -7.55 -13.75 -10.14
N ARG A 129 -8.82 -13.96 -10.48
CA ARG A 129 -9.37 -13.53 -11.77
C ARG A 129 -9.28 -12.01 -11.94
N PHE A 130 -9.66 -11.26 -10.91
CA PHE A 130 -9.63 -9.80 -10.96
C PHE A 130 -8.20 -9.27 -11.22
N LEU A 131 -7.18 -9.80 -10.54
CA LEU A 131 -5.79 -9.42 -10.76
C LEU A 131 -5.30 -9.79 -12.16
N ALA A 132 -5.63 -11.00 -12.64
CA ALA A 132 -5.27 -11.43 -13.99
C ALA A 132 -5.87 -10.50 -15.06
N ASP A 133 -7.15 -10.14 -14.93
CA ASP A 133 -7.86 -9.24 -15.84
C ASP A 133 -7.27 -7.80 -15.84
N HIS A 134 -6.57 -7.42 -14.77
CA HIS A 134 -5.94 -6.10 -14.62
C HIS A 134 -4.41 -6.14 -14.83
N GLY A 135 -3.89 -7.19 -15.48
CA GLY A 135 -2.48 -7.26 -15.87
C GLY A 135 -1.50 -7.68 -14.77
N HIS A 136 -2.01 -8.21 -13.65
CA HIS A 136 -1.22 -8.71 -12.52
C HIS A 136 -1.22 -10.25 -12.46
N ALA A 137 -0.99 -10.89 -13.61
CA ALA A 137 -1.03 -12.34 -13.75
C ALA A 137 0.02 -13.06 -12.88
N GLU A 138 1.14 -12.41 -12.60
CA GLU A 138 2.19 -12.89 -11.70
C GLU A 138 1.70 -13.04 -10.25
N ILE A 139 0.95 -12.06 -9.74
CA ILE A 139 0.36 -12.12 -8.41
C ILE A 139 -0.78 -13.15 -8.39
N ALA A 140 -1.59 -13.19 -9.44
CA ALA A 140 -2.67 -14.16 -9.58
C ALA A 140 -2.16 -15.62 -9.55
N ARG A 141 -1.08 -15.92 -10.29
CA ARG A 141 -0.43 -17.25 -10.25
C ARG A 141 0.17 -17.55 -8.89
N ALA A 142 0.79 -16.56 -8.24
CA ALA A 142 1.36 -16.76 -6.90
C ALA A 142 0.26 -17.10 -5.87
N LEU A 143 -0.94 -16.51 -5.99
CA LEU A 143 -2.10 -16.83 -5.14
C LEU A 143 -2.60 -18.26 -5.32
N ASP A 144 -2.61 -18.75 -6.56
CA ASP A 144 -3.09 -20.07 -6.95
C ASP A 144 -2.11 -21.22 -6.61
N ALA A 145 -0.82 -20.89 -6.41
CA ALA A 145 0.17 -21.88 -5.99
C ALA A 145 -0.17 -22.45 -4.59
N PRO A 146 -0.14 -23.79 -4.40
CA PRO A 146 -0.38 -24.40 -3.10
C PRO A 146 0.63 -23.85 -2.10
N GLY A 147 0.12 -23.31 -0.98
CA GLY A 147 0.93 -22.65 0.04
C GLY A 147 2.02 -23.59 0.55
N GLY A 148 3.25 -23.36 0.11
CA GLY A 148 4.40 -24.11 0.59
C GLY A 148 4.60 -23.81 2.07
N SER A 149 4.28 -24.80 2.91
CA SER A 149 4.80 -24.91 4.27
C SER A 149 6.30 -24.67 4.22
N ARG A 150 6.79 -23.61 4.86
CA ARG A 150 8.17 -23.57 5.34
C ARG A 150 8.18 -24.04 6.79
#